data_AF-A0A2C6A5G2-F1
#
_entry.id   AF-A0A2C6A5G2-F1
#
_cell.length_a   1.000
_cell.length_b   1.000
_cell.length_c   1.000
_cell.angle_alpha   90.00
_cell.angle_beta   90.00
_cell.angle_gamma   90.00
#
_symmetry.space_group_name_H-M   'P 1'
#
loop_
_entity.id
_entity.type
_entity.pdbx_description
1 polymer ?
#
loop_
_entity_poly.entity_id
_entity_poly.type
_entity_poly.pdbx_seq_one_letter_code
_entity_poly.pdbx_strand_id
1 'polypeptide(L)'
;MDQPVSINGYYVPNSTGCARTEGVKKILNSEKSKYLPHHIKVQKAREEREARFKKNGKDTSAAASEAAKLAAEKLIAKGNSRANRASNRRYVADLNDQKKTLGQDSDVFKFNQLKKRKKPVKFARSAIHNWGLYAMENIGKDDMIIETAI
;
A
#
# COMPACT_ATOMS: atom_id res chain seq x y z
N MET A 1 21.94 23.08 0.16
CA MET A 1 22.22 22.43 -1.13
C MET A 1 21.39 21.17 -1.21
N ASP A 2 20.18 21.29 -1.78
CA ASP A 2 19.28 20.15 -1.97
C ASP A 2 19.70 19.45 -3.26
N GLN A 3 20.34 18.27 -3.15
CA GLN A 3 20.77 17.56 -4.35
C GLN A 3 19.54 16.96 -5.04
N PRO A 4 19.36 17.18 -6.36
CA PRO A 4 18.25 16.58 -7.07
C PRO A 4 18.35 15.06 -6.96
N VAL A 5 17.22 14.41 -6.68
CA VAL A 5 17.11 12.94 -6.64
C VAL A 5 17.54 12.41 -8.00
N SER A 6 18.80 11.98 -8.10
CA SER A 6 19.39 11.46 -9.32
C SER A 6 19.29 9.94 -9.32
N ILE A 7 18.74 9.41 -10.40
CA ILE A 7 18.76 7.97 -10.66
C ILE A 7 20.01 7.72 -11.49
N ASN A 8 21.00 7.06 -10.89
CA ASN A 8 22.26 6.74 -11.56
C ASN A 8 21.97 6.01 -12.89
N GLY A 9 22.48 6.56 -13.99
CA GLY A 9 22.42 5.95 -15.33
C GLY A 9 21.17 6.23 -16.15
N TYR A 10 20.26 7.12 -15.75
CA TYR A 10 19.04 7.40 -16.52
C TYR A 10 18.87 8.83 -17.04
N TYR A 11 19.77 9.77 -16.73
CA TYR A 11 19.68 11.09 -17.35
C TYR A 11 20.18 11.02 -18.81
N VAL A 12 19.25 10.77 -19.74
CA VAL A 12 19.52 10.80 -21.19
C VAL A 12 19.33 12.23 -21.67
N PRO A 13 20.38 12.92 -22.17
CA PRO A 13 20.23 14.24 -22.76
C PRO A 13 19.27 14.20 -23.94
N ASN A 14 18.43 15.23 -24.05
CA ASN A 14 17.59 15.44 -25.23
C ASN A 14 18.48 15.66 -26.45
N SER A 15 18.13 15.05 -27.59
CA SER A 15 18.99 15.10 -28.79
C SER A 15 19.09 16.51 -29.37
N THR A 16 18.04 17.32 -29.19
CA THR A 16 17.99 18.74 -29.59
C THR A 16 18.52 19.69 -28.50
N GLY A 17 19.00 19.15 -27.37
CA GLY A 17 19.53 19.92 -26.24
C GLY A 17 18.47 20.53 -25.31
N CYS A 18 17.21 20.66 -25.72
CA CYS A 18 16.14 21.26 -24.89
C CYS A 18 14.77 20.60 -25.10
N ALA A 19 14.08 20.25 -24.00
CA ALA A 19 12.74 19.67 -24.03
C ALA A 19 11.68 20.54 -24.74
N ARG A 20 11.91 21.85 -24.85
CA ARG A 20 11.00 22.79 -25.55
C ARG A 20 11.09 22.70 -27.07
N THR A 21 12.16 22.11 -27.60
CA THR A 21 12.42 21.97 -29.04
C THR A 21 12.10 20.57 -29.57
N GLU A 22 11.77 19.62 -28.68
CA GLU A 22 11.32 18.28 -29.06
C GLU A 22 9.79 18.22 -29.18
N GLY A 23 9.28 17.44 -30.13
CA GLY A 23 7.85 17.14 -30.23
C GLY A 23 7.35 16.19 -29.15
N VAL A 24 6.03 16.06 -29.00
CA VAL A 24 5.41 15.14 -28.03
C VAL A 24 5.68 13.68 -28.45
N LYS A 25 6.42 12.94 -27.62
CA LYS A 25 6.70 11.50 -27.82
C LYS A 25 6.04 10.64 -26.74
N LYS A 26 5.51 9.49 -27.14
CA LYS A 26 4.97 8.49 -26.20
C LYS A 26 6.10 7.64 -25.66
N ILE A 27 6.41 7.79 -24.38
CA ILE A 27 7.41 6.97 -23.68
C ILE A 27 6.80 5.59 -23.37
N LEU A 28 7.49 4.54 -23.79
CA LEU A 28 7.05 3.15 -23.58
C LEU A 28 7.15 2.76 -22.10
N ASN A 29 6.35 1.77 -21.69
CA ASN A 29 6.39 1.28 -20.32
C ASN A 29 7.74 0.63 -19.95
N SER A 30 8.43 0.03 -20.93
CA SER A 30 9.77 -0.53 -20.78
C SER A 30 10.82 0.53 -20.41
N GLU A 31 10.72 1.72 -21.00
CA GLU A 31 11.58 2.87 -20.65
C GLU A 31 11.20 3.41 -19.29
N LYS A 32 9.91 3.62 -19.03
CA LYS A 32 9.37 4.03 -17.72
C LYS A 32 9.90 3.19 -16.57
N SER A 33 10.02 1.88 -16.75
CA SER A 33 10.50 0.98 -15.70
C SER A 33 11.96 1.19 -15.30
N LYS A 34 12.77 1.81 -16.15
CA LYS A 34 14.19 2.09 -15.86
C LYS A 34 14.37 3.25 -14.87
N TYR A 35 13.37 4.10 -14.70
CA TYR A 35 13.52 5.36 -13.94
C TYR A 35 12.37 5.73 -13.04
N LEU A 36 11.19 5.15 -13.18
CA LEU A 36 10.16 5.40 -12.18
C LEU A 36 10.53 4.62 -10.91
N PRO A 37 10.74 5.30 -9.76
CA PRO A 37 11.15 4.62 -8.52
C PRO A 37 10.21 3.49 -8.11
N HIS A 38 8.91 3.67 -8.39
CA HIS A 38 7.90 2.65 -8.13
C HIS A 38 8.10 1.39 -8.99
N HIS A 39 8.41 1.53 -10.28
CA HIS A 39 8.61 0.36 -11.16
C HIS A 39 9.87 -0.41 -10.78
N ILE A 40 10.97 0.31 -10.49
CA ILE A 40 12.22 -0.27 -10.01
C ILE A 40 11.99 -1.05 -8.71
N LYS A 41 11.25 -0.46 -7.76
CA LYS A 41 10.92 -1.12 -6.49
C LYS A 41 10.13 -2.41 -6.69
N VAL A 42 9.13 -2.39 -7.58
CA VAL A 42 8.30 -3.57 -7.88
C VAL A 42 9.12 -4.67 -8.57
N GLN A 43 9.96 -4.33 -9.54
CA GLN A 43 10.84 -5.29 -10.21
C GLN A 43 11.82 -5.94 -9.22
N LYS A 44 12.53 -5.13 -8.43
CA LYS A 44 13.47 -5.62 -7.42
C LYS A 44 12.80 -6.54 -6.40
N ALA A 45 11.61 -6.19 -5.92
CA ALA A 45 10.85 -7.02 -4.98
C ALA A 45 10.40 -8.36 -5.60
N ARG A 46 10.09 -8.37 -6.92
CA ARG A 46 9.74 -9.60 -7.64
C ARG A 46 10.95 -10.50 -7.83
N GLU A 47 12.08 -9.94 -8.27
CA GLU A 47 13.35 -10.66 -8.45
C GLU A 47 13.84 -11.25 -7.12
N GLU A 48 13.76 -10.49 -6.02
CA GLU A 48 14.14 -10.98 -4.70
C GLU A 48 13.25 -12.15 -4.26
N ARG A 49 11.94 -12.07 -4.53
CA ARG A 49 11.01 -13.16 -4.24
C ARG A 49 11.33 -14.41 -5.07
N GLU A 50 11.58 -14.26 -6.36
CA GLU A 50 11.94 -15.36 -7.25
C GLU A 50 13.29 -15.99 -6.87
N ALA A 51 14.28 -15.18 -6.48
CA ALA A 51 15.56 -15.66 -5.98
C ALA A 51 15.43 -16.42 -4.66
N ARG A 52 14.58 -15.95 -3.74
CA ARG A 52 14.27 -16.65 -2.48
C ARG A 52 13.60 -18.00 -2.76
N PHE A 53 12.63 -18.07 -3.67
CA PHE A 53 12.01 -19.34 -4.05
C PHE A 53 13.01 -20.34 -4.64
N LYS A 54 13.96 -19.88 -5.47
CA LYS A 54 15.01 -20.73 -6.03
C LYS A 54 16.00 -21.24 -4.97
N LYS A 55 16.26 -20.47 -3.91
CA LYS A 55 17.15 -20.87 -2.80
C LYS A 55 16.46 -21.78 -1.78
N ASN A 56 15.21 -21.52 -1.45
CA ASN A 56 14.45 -22.23 -0.40
C ASN A 56 14.06 -23.66 -0.78
N GLY A 57 14.30 -24.10 -2.02
CA GLY A 57 14.16 -25.52 -2.39
C GLY A 57 15.15 -26.47 -1.71
N LYS A 58 16.08 -25.98 -0.86
CA LYS A 58 17.15 -26.79 -0.28
C LYS A 58 17.36 -26.71 1.24
N ASP A 59 16.82 -25.72 1.96
CA ASP A 59 17.21 -25.45 3.36
C ASP A 59 16.03 -25.40 4.35
N THR A 60 15.99 -26.33 5.31
CA THR A 60 14.95 -26.47 6.35
C THR A 60 15.02 -25.43 7.48
N SER A 61 16.19 -24.84 7.73
CA SER A 61 16.41 -23.85 8.79
C SER A 61 15.85 -22.46 8.45
N ALA A 62 15.80 -22.11 7.15
CA ALA A 62 15.23 -20.87 6.67
C ALA A 62 13.71 -20.80 6.90
N ALA A 63 13.02 -21.94 6.78
CA ALA A 63 11.58 -22.05 6.99
C ALA A 63 11.17 -21.76 8.45
N ALA A 64 11.98 -22.17 9.44
CA ALA A 64 11.70 -21.91 10.86
C ALA A 64 11.84 -20.41 11.21
N SER A 65 12.85 -19.73 10.66
CA SER A 65 13.03 -18.29 10.85
C SER A 65 11.91 -17.48 10.17
N GLU A 66 11.46 -17.91 9.00
CA GLU A 66 10.31 -17.29 8.31
C GLU A 66 9.00 -17.50 9.09
N ALA A 67 8.76 -18.70 9.63
CA ALA A 67 7.61 -18.99 10.46
C ALA A 67 7.56 -18.13 11.74
N ALA A 68 8.70 -17.92 12.39
CA ALA A 68 8.79 -17.05 13.57
C ALA A 68 8.49 -15.58 13.24
N LYS A 69 8.98 -15.07 12.10
CA LYS A 69 8.69 -13.70 11.63
C LYS A 69 7.21 -13.52 11.28
N LEU A 70 6.61 -14.49 10.60
CA LEU A 70 5.17 -14.49 10.29
C LEU A 70 4.31 -14.53 11.56
N ALA A 71 4.74 -15.27 12.59
CA ALA A 71 4.06 -15.29 13.88
C ALA A 71 4.14 -13.92 14.59
N ALA A 72 5.32 -13.28 14.58
CA ALA A 72 5.52 -11.95 15.16
C ALA A 72 4.68 -10.87 14.44
N GLU A 73 4.66 -10.88 13.10
CA GLU A 73 3.83 -9.96 12.32
C GLU A 73 2.33 -10.16 12.60
N LYS A 74 1.87 -11.40 12.72
CA LYS A 74 0.47 -11.69 13.09
C LYS A 74 0.12 -11.12 14.46
N LEU A 75 1.03 -11.17 15.43
CA LEU A 75 0.80 -10.59 16.76
C LEU A 75 0.68 -9.05 16.69
N ILE A 76 1.55 -8.39 15.91
CA ILE A 76 1.53 -6.93 15.71
C ILE A 76 0.25 -6.50 15.00
N ALA A 77 -0.11 -7.16 13.88
CA ALA A 77 -1.33 -6.85 13.14
C ALA A 77 -2.60 -7.07 13.99
N LYS A 78 -2.61 -8.11 14.84
CA LYS A 78 -3.70 -8.35 15.80
C LYS A 78 -3.77 -7.27 16.88
N GLY A 79 -2.64 -6.74 17.33
CA GLY A 79 -2.55 -5.60 18.24
C GLY A 79 -3.17 -4.33 17.65
N ASN A 80 -2.75 -3.96 16.44
CA ASN A 80 -3.27 -2.80 15.72
C ASN A 80 -4.78 -2.91 15.45
N SER A 81 -5.25 -4.09 15.02
CA SER A 81 -6.68 -4.33 14.77
C SER A 81 -7.54 -4.17 16.03
N ARG A 82 -7.04 -4.62 17.19
CA ARG A 82 -7.74 -4.46 18.48
C ARG A 82 -7.80 -3.00 18.93
N ALA A 83 -6.68 -2.27 18.83
CA ALA A 83 -6.61 -0.86 19.18
C ALA A 83 -7.58 -0.02 18.32
N ASN A 84 -7.59 -0.24 17.00
CA ASN A 84 -8.49 0.45 16.09
C ASN A 84 -9.96 0.17 16.39
N ARG A 85 -10.31 -1.09 16.72
CA ARG A 85 -11.68 -1.46 17.10
C ARG A 85 -12.11 -0.80 18.42
N ALA A 86 -11.21 -0.69 19.39
CA ALA A 86 -11.49 -0.04 20.67
C ALA A 86 -11.68 1.47 20.51
N SER A 87 -10.79 2.14 19.74
CA SER A 87 -10.91 3.57 19.42
C SER A 87 -12.23 3.87 18.71
N ASN A 88 -12.57 3.08 17.68
CA ASN A 88 -13.81 3.28 16.94
C ASN A 88 -15.06 3.00 17.79
N ARG A 89 -14.99 2.10 18.78
CA ARG A 89 -16.09 1.89 19.73
C ARG A 89 -16.29 3.11 20.63
N ARG A 90 -15.20 3.71 21.12
CA ARG A 90 -15.25 4.95 21.93
C ARG A 90 -15.87 6.10 21.14
N TYR A 91 -15.42 6.30 19.90
CA TYR A 91 -15.97 7.32 19.00
C TYR A 91 -17.48 7.17 18.77
N VAL A 92 -17.96 5.93 18.55
CA VAL A 92 -19.40 5.67 18.37
C VAL A 92 -20.21 5.90 19.65
N ALA A 93 -19.65 5.58 20.82
CA ALA A 93 -20.32 5.83 22.10
C ALA A 93 -20.49 7.34 22.35
N ASP A 94 -19.43 8.11 22.16
CA ASP A 94 -19.45 9.58 22.27
C ASP A 94 -20.46 10.22 21.31
N LEU A 95 -20.49 9.76 20.05
CA LEU A 95 -21.50 10.18 19.07
C LEU A 95 -22.94 9.85 19.51
N ASN A 96 -23.17 8.68 20.10
CA ASN A 96 -24.50 8.30 20.60
C ASN A 96 -24.92 9.13 21.82
N ASP A 97 -23.98 9.50 22.68
CA ASP A 97 -24.26 10.34 23.85
C ASP A 97 -24.57 11.79 23.40
N GLN A 98 -23.87 12.30 22.39
CA GLN A 98 -24.20 13.58 21.74
C GLN A 98 -25.57 13.52 21.03
N LYS A 99 -25.97 12.38 20.48
CA LYS A 99 -27.31 12.21 19.87
C LYS A 99 -28.42 12.41 20.91
N LYS A 100 -28.25 11.87 22.12
CA LYS A 100 -29.23 12.01 23.21
C LYS A 100 -29.40 13.45 23.67
N THR A 101 -28.35 14.27 23.57
CA THR A 101 -28.38 15.67 24.00
C THR A 101 -28.85 16.64 22.92
N LEU A 102 -28.58 16.34 21.63
CA LEU A 102 -28.85 17.27 20.51
C LEU A 102 -30.09 16.92 19.66
N GLY A 103 -30.75 15.78 19.87
CA GLY A 103 -32.04 15.45 19.26
C GLY A 103 -32.06 15.40 17.72
N GLN A 104 -30.90 15.39 17.06
CA GLN A 104 -30.77 15.46 15.61
C GLN A 104 -30.70 14.05 15.00
N ASP A 105 -31.80 13.60 14.40
CA ASP A 105 -31.84 12.46 13.50
C ASP A 105 -31.32 12.87 12.12
N SER A 106 -29.99 12.85 11.95
CA SER A 106 -29.36 13.03 10.64
C SER A 106 -28.69 11.75 10.16
N ASP A 107 -28.67 11.54 8.84
CA ASP A 107 -28.05 10.42 8.11
C ASP A 107 -26.57 10.17 8.45
N VAL A 108 -25.94 11.08 9.20
CA VAL A 108 -24.62 10.95 9.82
C VAL A 108 -24.50 9.67 10.66
N PHE A 109 -25.61 9.18 11.23
CA PHE A 109 -25.65 7.97 12.07
C PHE A 109 -25.91 6.66 11.33
N LYS A 110 -26.14 6.69 10.01
CA LYS A 110 -26.10 5.48 9.16
C LYS A 110 -24.64 5.06 8.93
N PHE A 111 -23.88 5.01 10.02
CA PHE A 111 -22.47 4.70 10.06
C PHE A 111 -22.32 3.25 9.59
N ASN A 112 -21.87 3.11 8.35
CA ASN A 112 -21.70 1.81 7.73
C ASN A 112 -20.81 0.93 8.62
N GLN A 113 -21.39 -0.14 9.16
CA GLN A 113 -20.73 -1.02 10.13
C GLN A 113 -19.47 -1.68 9.56
N LEU A 114 -19.41 -1.82 8.23
CA LEU A 114 -18.29 -2.43 7.51
C LEU A 114 -17.11 -1.46 7.33
N LYS A 115 -17.35 -0.14 7.28
CA LYS A 115 -16.27 0.88 7.30
C LYS A 115 -15.40 0.80 8.56
N LYS A 116 -15.93 0.24 9.65
CA LYS A 116 -15.22 0.04 10.94
C LYS A 116 -14.13 -1.05 10.88
N ARG A 117 -14.17 -1.92 9.87
CA ARG A 117 -13.25 -3.06 9.69
C ARG A 117 -12.31 -2.88 8.50
N LYS A 118 -12.18 -1.67 7.97
CA LYS A 118 -11.34 -1.35 6.82
C LYS A 118 -9.85 -1.47 7.17
N LYS A 119 -9.08 -2.23 6.38
CA LYS A 119 -7.62 -2.28 6.49
C LYS A 119 -6.99 -1.01 5.93
N PRO A 120 -5.85 -0.53 6.48
CA PRO A 120 -5.20 0.67 5.98
C PRO A 120 -4.62 0.40 4.59
N VAL A 121 -5.21 1.04 3.58
CA VAL A 121 -4.84 0.93 2.18
C VAL A 121 -4.63 2.31 1.57
N LYS A 122 -3.74 2.41 0.60
CA LYS A 122 -3.38 3.67 -0.08
C LYS A 122 -3.49 3.52 -1.59
N PHE A 123 -4.07 4.51 -2.25
CA PHE A 123 -4.00 4.64 -3.71
C PHE A 123 -2.65 5.22 -4.13
N ALA A 124 -1.97 4.55 -5.05
CA ALA A 124 -0.72 5.03 -5.63
C ALA A 124 -0.61 4.59 -7.10
N ARG A 125 0.37 5.14 -7.84
CA ARG A 125 0.64 4.73 -9.22
C ARG A 125 0.98 3.24 -9.25
N SER A 126 0.29 2.48 -10.08
CA SER A 126 0.55 1.04 -10.24
C SER A 126 1.31 0.74 -11.53
N ALA A 127 2.05 -0.37 -11.49
CA ALA A 127 2.77 -0.91 -12.64
C ALA A 127 1.85 -1.64 -13.63
N ILE A 128 0.63 -2.00 -13.21
CA ILE A 128 -0.37 -2.71 -14.04
C ILE A 128 -1.28 -1.70 -14.75
N HIS A 129 -1.74 -0.68 -14.02
CA HIS A 129 -2.62 0.37 -14.54
C HIS A 129 -2.42 1.68 -13.78
N ASN A 130 -2.92 2.80 -14.32
CA ASN A 130 -2.80 4.16 -13.78
C ASN A 130 -2.78 4.23 -12.24
N TRP A 131 -3.80 3.71 -11.58
CA TRP A 131 -3.87 3.65 -10.13
C TRP A 131 -3.99 2.20 -9.65
N GLY A 132 -3.40 1.92 -8.50
CA GLY A 132 -3.57 0.67 -7.77
C GLY A 132 -3.78 0.93 -6.28
N LEU A 133 -4.27 -0.11 -5.60
CA LEU A 133 -4.51 -0.10 -4.17
C LEU A 133 -3.42 -0.92 -3.46
N TYR A 134 -2.71 -0.28 -2.54
CA TYR A 134 -1.60 -0.88 -1.81
C TYR A 134 -1.96 -1.02 -0.34
N ALA A 135 -1.73 -2.20 0.23
CA ALA A 135 -1.84 -2.42 1.67
C ALA A 135 -0.63 -1.78 2.38
N MET A 136 -0.91 -1.04 3.45
CA MET A 136 0.13 -0.41 4.28
C MET A 136 0.67 -1.36 5.36
N GLU A 137 -0.06 -2.44 5.63
CA GLU A 137 0.33 -3.50 6.57
C GLU A 137 0.10 -4.87 5.93
N ASN A 138 0.70 -5.92 6.52
CA ASN A 138 0.44 -7.28 6.08
C ASN A 138 -0.98 -7.69 6.46
N ILE A 139 -1.76 -8.16 5.48
CA ILE A 139 -3.16 -8.54 5.68
C ILE A 139 -3.22 -10.07 5.70
N GLY A 140 -3.86 -10.62 6.73
CA GLY A 140 -4.05 -12.05 6.87
C GLY A 140 -4.89 -12.64 5.73
N LYS A 141 -4.69 -13.92 5.44
CA LYS A 141 -5.61 -14.66 4.57
C LYS A 141 -7.04 -14.57 5.14
N ASP A 142 -8.03 -14.45 4.25
CA ASP A 142 -9.46 -14.40 4.57
C ASP A 142 -9.93 -13.13 5.33
N ASP A 143 -9.07 -12.12 5.52
CA ASP A 143 -9.45 -10.84 6.12
C ASP A 143 -10.16 -9.92 5.10
N MET A 144 -11.25 -9.28 5.52
CA MET A 144 -11.92 -8.23 4.75
C MET A 144 -11.03 -6.98 4.64
N ILE A 145 -10.85 -6.46 3.41
CA ILE A 145 -9.98 -5.29 3.15
C ILE A 145 -10.81 -4.00 3.14
N ILE A 146 -11.68 -3.85 2.14
CA ILE A 146 -12.58 -2.71 1.96
C ILE A 146 -13.91 -3.21 1.38
N GLU A 147 -14.98 -2.46 1.60
CA GLU A 147 -16.20 -2.61 0.81
C GLU A 147 -16.05 -1.88 -0.53
N THR A 148 -16.61 -2.45 -1.59
CA THR A 148 -16.76 -1.77 -2.87
C THR A 148 -18.14 -1.10 -2.88
N ALA A 149 -18.16 0.23 -2.92
CA ALA A 149 -19.39 0.92 -3.29
C ALA A 149 -19.61 0.72 -4.80
N ILE A 150 -20.80 0.24 -5.16
CA ILE A 150 -21.32 0.32 -6.53
C ILE A 150 -21.96 1.69 -6.69
#